data_AF-A0A9D7FMU7-F1
#
_entry.id   AF-A0A9D7FMU7-F1
#
_cell.length_a   1.000
_cell.length_b   1.000
_cell.length_c   1.000
_cell.angle_alpha   90.00
_cell.angle_beta   90.00
_cell.angle_gamma   90.00
#
_symmetry.space_group_name_H-M   'P 1'
#
loop_
_entity.id
_entity.type
_entity.pdbx_description
1 polymer ?
#
loop_
_entity_poly.entity_id
_entity_poly.type
_entity_poly.pdbx_seq_one_letter_code
_entity_poly.pdbx_strand_id
1 'polypeptide(L)'
;MTLEDLIAQFRSDTFDLELPYLSSDADVTAWINEAEQEAAIRSRLIHDVSTALVCSIAVTAPARSFVLHPSVIEITRAAFTPTGSTTEQELYLTDRVEQDRMRPGWRTLVDVPQQAIQTDTTLQLGCIPSTNGTIALEVYRLPIKNIEDSATEAPEISGIHHRHLVQWALHRCYSRPDAEIYDQNRAAKAEAEFTRVFGLRPDADYRKATQATRPQGNKACW
;
A
#
# COMPACT_ATOMS: atom_id res chain seq x y z
N MET A 1 12.42 0.55 -17.44
CA MET A 1 13.77 0.67 -16.84
C MET A 1 13.93 -0.49 -15.91
N THR A 2 15.01 -1.26 -16.08
CA THR A 2 15.43 -2.31 -15.14
C THR A 2 16.16 -1.69 -13.94
N LEU A 3 16.55 -2.52 -12.97
CA LEU A 3 17.41 -2.10 -11.86
C LEU A 3 18.73 -1.54 -12.38
N GLU A 4 19.35 -2.18 -13.36
CA GLU A 4 20.61 -1.73 -13.96
C GLU A 4 20.48 -0.33 -14.58
N ASP A 5 19.39 -0.08 -15.32
CA ASP A 5 19.11 1.25 -15.89
C ASP A 5 18.97 2.31 -14.78
N LEU A 6 18.35 1.96 -13.66
CA LEU A 6 18.12 2.88 -12.54
C LEU A 6 19.42 3.18 -11.78
N ILE A 7 20.26 2.17 -11.55
CA ILE A 7 21.58 2.36 -10.96
C ILE A 7 22.44 3.21 -11.89
N ALA A 8 22.49 2.92 -13.18
CA ALA A 8 23.24 3.71 -14.15
C ALA A 8 22.80 5.18 -14.18
N GLN A 9 21.48 5.43 -14.13
CA GLN A 9 20.95 6.79 -14.03
C GLN A 9 21.37 7.47 -12.72
N PHE A 10 21.29 6.77 -11.59
CA PHE A 10 21.76 7.28 -10.30
C PHE A 10 23.24 7.68 -10.34
N ARG A 11 24.11 6.82 -10.89
CA ARG A 11 25.55 7.10 -11.02
C ARG A 11 25.83 8.32 -11.89
N SER A 12 25.09 8.46 -12.99
CA SER A 12 25.18 9.62 -13.87
C SER A 12 24.80 10.92 -13.13
N ASP A 13 23.73 10.88 -12.32
CA ASP A 13 23.22 12.04 -11.59
C ASP A 13 24.12 12.44 -10.40
N THR A 14 24.77 11.46 -9.75
CA THR A 14 25.74 11.70 -8.68
C THR A 14 27.15 11.99 -9.18
N PHE A 15 27.45 11.69 -10.45
CA PHE A 15 28.79 11.70 -11.04
C PHE A 15 29.74 10.67 -10.39
N ASP A 16 29.19 9.57 -9.86
CA ASP A 16 29.92 8.46 -9.25
C ASP A 16 30.21 7.39 -10.30
N LEU A 17 31.15 7.69 -11.22
CA LEU A 17 31.39 6.89 -12.45
C LEU A 17 32.63 6.01 -12.39
N GLU A 18 33.45 6.11 -11.33
CA GLU A 18 34.73 5.42 -11.21
C GLU A 18 34.75 4.51 -9.98
N LEU A 19 35.52 3.41 -10.06
CA LEU A 19 35.73 2.52 -8.92
C LEU A 19 36.83 3.04 -7.99
N PRO A 20 36.70 2.87 -6.65
CA PRO A 20 35.52 2.36 -5.96
C PRO A 20 34.39 3.39 -5.90
N TYR A 21 33.15 2.95 -6.08
CA TYR A 21 31.98 3.83 -6.00
C TYR A 21 31.76 4.35 -4.58
N LEU A 22 31.27 5.58 -4.48
CA LEU A 22 30.93 6.24 -3.21
C LEU A 22 29.72 5.60 -2.52
N SER A 23 28.75 5.12 -3.30
CA SER A 23 27.63 4.30 -2.79
C SER A 23 27.72 2.90 -3.37
N SER A 24 27.46 1.83 -2.62
CA SER A 24 27.46 0.48 -3.20
C SER A 24 26.21 0.24 -4.06
N ASP A 25 26.26 -0.69 -5.02
CA ASP A 25 25.04 -1.05 -5.79
C ASP A 25 23.93 -1.57 -4.87
N ALA A 26 24.30 -2.29 -3.80
CA ALA A 26 23.36 -2.74 -2.77
C ALA A 26 22.66 -1.57 -2.05
N ASP A 27 23.39 -0.49 -1.73
CA ASP A 27 22.80 0.72 -1.13
C ASP A 27 21.79 1.36 -2.08
N VAL A 28 22.15 1.49 -3.36
CA VAL A 28 21.30 2.10 -4.39
C VAL A 28 20.05 1.26 -4.62
N THR A 29 20.18 -0.07 -4.72
CA THR A 29 19.06 -1.01 -4.81
C THR A 29 18.12 -0.88 -3.62
N ALA A 30 18.66 -0.79 -2.39
CA ALA A 30 17.85 -0.60 -1.20
C ALA A 30 17.06 0.72 -1.24
N TRP A 31 17.68 1.82 -1.70
CA TRP A 31 16.98 3.10 -1.84
C TRP A 31 15.94 3.09 -2.96
N ILE A 32 16.16 2.36 -4.05
CA ILE A 32 15.17 2.19 -5.13
C ILE A 32 13.96 1.40 -4.62
N ASN A 33 14.17 0.32 -3.86
CA ASN A 33 13.08 -0.44 -3.23
C ASN A 33 12.26 0.45 -2.29
N GLU A 34 12.93 1.27 -1.48
CA GLU A 34 12.27 2.23 -0.61
C GLU A 34 11.50 3.30 -1.41
N ALA A 35 12.08 3.79 -2.51
CA ALA A 35 11.44 4.76 -3.39
C ALA A 35 10.13 4.23 -3.97
N GLU A 36 10.13 2.95 -4.38
CA GLU A 36 8.94 2.32 -4.92
C GLU A 36 7.83 2.19 -3.86
N GLN A 37 8.21 1.80 -2.64
CA GLN A 37 7.28 1.72 -1.51
C GLN A 37 6.69 3.11 -1.19
N GLU A 38 7.52 4.15 -1.12
CA GLU A 38 7.08 5.52 -0.89
C GLU A 38 6.16 6.03 -2.02
N ALA A 39 6.49 5.74 -3.27
CA ALA A 39 5.68 6.10 -4.43
C ALA A 39 4.30 5.40 -4.37
N ALA A 40 4.27 4.11 -4.03
CA ALA A 40 3.04 3.35 -3.85
C ALA A 40 2.16 3.90 -2.72
N ILE A 41 2.76 4.30 -1.58
CA ILE A 41 2.04 4.91 -0.45
C ILE A 41 1.45 6.26 -0.83
N ARG A 42 2.24 7.13 -1.47
CA ARG A 42 1.87 8.53 -1.73
C ARG A 42 0.84 8.65 -2.85
N SER A 43 0.98 7.84 -3.91
CA SER A 43 0.18 7.94 -5.13
C SER A 43 -0.79 6.78 -5.37
N ARG A 44 -0.86 5.79 -4.47
CA ARG A 44 -1.74 4.61 -4.62
C ARG A 44 -1.55 3.91 -5.98
N LEU A 45 -0.29 3.64 -6.35
CA LEU A 45 0.07 3.23 -7.71
C LEU A 45 -0.28 1.77 -8.04
N ILE A 46 -0.41 0.90 -7.05
CA ILE A 46 -0.67 -0.53 -7.26
C ILE A 46 -2.05 -0.86 -6.73
N HIS A 47 -3.03 -0.92 -7.64
CA HIS A 47 -4.37 -1.44 -7.36
C HIS A 47 -4.39 -2.93 -7.71
N ASP A 48 -4.63 -3.78 -6.71
CA ASP A 48 -4.68 -5.23 -6.86
C ASP A 48 -6.11 -5.73 -6.61
N VAL A 49 -6.56 -6.56 -7.54
CA VAL A 49 -7.90 -7.17 -7.56
C VAL A 49 -7.84 -8.68 -7.82
N SER A 50 -6.65 -9.26 -7.96
CA SER A 50 -6.49 -10.61 -8.52
C SER A 50 -5.49 -11.49 -7.79
N THR A 51 -4.54 -10.92 -7.06
CA THR A 51 -3.53 -11.72 -6.35
C THR A 51 -4.18 -12.46 -5.18
N ALA A 52 -4.35 -13.77 -5.30
CA ALA A 52 -5.11 -14.57 -4.32
C ALA A 52 -4.62 -14.42 -2.86
N LEU A 53 -3.30 -14.29 -2.65
CA LEU A 53 -2.72 -14.10 -1.31
C LEU A 53 -3.08 -12.75 -0.66
N VAL A 54 -3.45 -11.76 -1.47
CA VAL A 54 -3.78 -10.39 -1.03
C VAL A 54 -5.28 -10.14 -1.08
N CYS A 55 -5.91 -10.58 -2.16
CA CYS A 55 -7.27 -10.21 -2.54
C CYS A 55 -8.33 -11.25 -2.15
N SER A 56 -7.94 -12.34 -1.46
CA SER A 56 -8.86 -13.39 -1.04
C SER A 56 -8.61 -13.82 0.41
N ILE A 57 -9.67 -13.81 1.21
CA ILE A 57 -9.63 -14.25 2.62
C ILE A 57 -10.70 -15.31 2.85
N ALA A 58 -10.30 -16.48 3.32
CA ALA A 58 -11.24 -17.51 3.75
C ALA A 58 -11.87 -17.13 5.11
N VAL A 59 -13.20 -17.17 5.18
CA VAL A 59 -13.98 -16.92 6.39
C VAL A 59 -14.45 -18.25 6.96
N THR A 60 -14.01 -18.55 8.18
CA THR A 60 -14.49 -19.70 8.95
C THR A 60 -15.25 -19.20 10.17
N ALA A 61 -16.56 -19.42 10.21
CA ALA A 61 -17.38 -19.06 11.36
C ALA A 61 -16.89 -19.81 12.62
N PRO A 62 -16.87 -19.18 13.81
CA PRO A 62 -17.34 -17.83 14.13
C PRO A 62 -16.24 -16.75 14.08
N ALA A 63 -15.10 -16.99 13.43
CA ALA A 63 -14.02 -16.01 13.35
C ALA A 63 -14.48 -14.78 12.56
N ARG A 64 -14.20 -13.58 13.09
CA ARG A 64 -14.63 -12.30 12.49
C ARG A 64 -13.48 -11.33 12.19
N SER A 65 -12.26 -11.69 12.55
CA SER A 65 -11.07 -10.84 12.37
C SER A 65 -10.05 -11.64 11.60
N PHE A 66 -9.56 -11.05 10.51
CA PHE A 66 -8.67 -11.71 9.56
C PHE A 66 -7.45 -10.85 9.33
N VAL A 67 -6.27 -11.45 9.32
CA VAL A 67 -5.02 -10.74 9.05
C VAL A 67 -4.98 -10.38 7.56
N LEU A 68 -4.67 -9.12 7.26
CA LEU A 68 -4.43 -8.64 5.91
C LEU A 68 -2.99 -8.95 5.49
N HIS A 69 -2.76 -9.05 4.20
CA HIS A 69 -1.39 -9.14 3.70
C HIS A 69 -0.61 -7.86 4.08
N PRO A 70 0.66 -7.95 4.53
CA PRO A 70 1.42 -6.79 5.03
C PRO A 70 1.60 -5.67 4.00
N SER A 71 1.47 -5.96 2.71
CA SER A 71 1.54 -4.94 1.65
C SER A 71 0.27 -4.10 1.52
N VAL A 72 -0.87 -4.50 2.09
CA VAL A 72 -2.14 -3.79 1.93
C VAL A 72 -2.07 -2.42 2.61
N ILE A 73 -2.32 -1.38 1.82
CA ILE A 73 -2.37 0.02 2.27
C ILE A 73 -3.83 0.38 2.60
N GLU A 74 -4.74 0.09 1.68
CA GLU A 74 -6.13 0.54 1.74
C GLU A 74 -7.02 -0.46 1.01
N ILE A 75 -8.17 -0.79 1.60
CA ILE A 75 -9.21 -1.58 0.96
C ILE A 75 -10.20 -0.61 0.31
N THR A 76 -10.39 -0.76 -1.00
CA THR A 76 -11.32 0.06 -1.78
C THR A 76 -12.70 -0.57 -1.89
N ARG A 77 -12.73 -1.91 -1.96
CA ARG A 77 -13.94 -2.73 -1.95
C ARG A 77 -13.66 -4.04 -1.22
N ALA A 78 -14.64 -4.51 -0.47
CA ALA A 78 -14.66 -5.84 0.10
C ALA A 78 -16.02 -6.48 -0.18
N ALA A 79 -16.04 -7.78 -0.46
CA ALA A 79 -17.27 -8.47 -0.78
C ALA A 79 -17.24 -9.90 -0.26
N PHE A 80 -18.31 -10.34 0.40
CA PHE A 80 -18.44 -11.64 1.02
C PHE A 80 -19.31 -12.57 0.18
N THR A 81 -18.83 -13.78 -0.07
CA THR A 81 -19.57 -14.84 -0.74
C THR A 81 -19.67 -16.05 0.20
N PRO A 82 -20.88 -16.38 0.71
CA PRO A 82 -21.09 -17.56 1.53
C PRO A 82 -20.70 -18.85 0.79
N THR A 83 -20.18 -19.85 1.51
CA THR A 83 -19.89 -21.16 0.92
C THR A 83 -21.15 -21.79 0.32
N GLY A 84 -21.08 -22.20 -0.94
CA GLY A 84 -22.22 -22.76 -1.67
C GLY A 84 -23.17 -21.73 -2.28
N SER A 85 -22.92 -20.43 -2.11
CA SER A 85 -23.61 -19.34 -2.78
C SER A 85 -22.80 -18.84 -3.98
N THR A 86 -23.50 -18.35 -5.01
CA THR A 86 -22.92 -17.55 -6.10
C THR A 86 -23.21 -16.06 -5.97
N THR A 87 -24.02 -15.67 -4.96
CA THR A 87 -24.37 -14.29 -4.71
C THR A 87 -23.31 -13.64 -3.84
N GLU A 88 -22.63 -12.66 -4.42
CA GLU A 88 -21.68 -11.80 -3.73
C GLU A 88 -22.44 -10.72 -2.94
N GLN A 89 -22.01 -10.47 -1.71
CA GLN A 89 -22.55 -9.43 -0.84
C GLN A 89 -21.47 -8.38 -0.60
N GLU A 90 -21.64 -7.20 -1.17
CA GLU A 90 -20.72 -6.08 -0.94
C GLU A 90 -20.74 -5.68 0.53
N LEU A 91 -19.55 -5.63 1.15
CA LEU A 91 -19.37 -5.20 2.52
C LEU A 91 -19.17 -3.69 2.56
N TYR A 92 -20.00 -3.01 3.33
CA TYR A 92 -19.82 -1.60 3.60
C TYR A 92 -18.59 -1.39 4.50
N LEU A 93 -17.57 -0.73 3.97
CA LEU A 93 -16.36 -0.35 4.71
C LEU A 93 -16.69 0.83 5.63
N THR A 94 -16.53 0.62 6.93
CA THR A 94 -16.87 1.59 7.99
C THR A 94 -15.79 1.61 9.07
N ASP A 95 -15.81 2.62 9.94
CA ASP A 95 -15.04 2.60 11.17
C ASP A 95 -15.85 2.00 12.34
N ARG A 96 -15.15 1.80 13.46
CA ARG A 96 -15.71 1.18 14.66
C ARG A 96 -16.71 2.07 15.40
N VAL A 97 -16.54 3.39 15.36
CA VAL A 97 -17.44 4.35 16.00
C VAL A 97 -18.77 4.37 15.27
N GLU A 98 -18.74 4.44 13.95
CA GLU A 98 -19.94 4.39 13.11
C GLU A 98 -20.61 3.01 13.17
N GLN A 99 -19.85 1.91 13.24
CA GLN A 99 -20.46 0.58 13.45
C GLN A 99 -21.15 0.47 14.81
N ASP A 100 -20.57 1.03 15.88
CA ASP A 100 -21.19 1.10 17.20
C ASP A 100 -22.47 1.93 17.20
N ARG A 101 -22.54 2.98 16.37
CA ARG A 101 -23.71 3.83 16.17
C ARG A 101 -24.82 3.15 15.36
N MET A 102 -24.46 2.55 14.23
CA MET A 102 -25.43 1.94 13.30
C MET A 102 -26.00 0.63 13.85
N ARG A 103 -25.19 -0.17 14.56
CA ARG A 103 -25.57 -1.50 15.00
C ARG A 103 -25.08 -1.81 16.42
N PRO A 104 -25.68 -1.22 17.48
CA PRO A 104 -25.32 -1.53 18.86
C PRO A 104 -25.37 -3.05 19.13
N GLY A 105 -24.35 -3.59 19.80
CA GLY A 105 -24.27 -5.02 20.09
C GLY A 105 -23.79 -5.91 18.94
N TRP A 106 -23.34 -5.33 17.81
CA TRP A 106 -22.80 -6.09 16.68
C TRP A 106 -21.68 -7.07 17.06
N ARG A 107 -20.97 -6.83 18.18
CA ARG A 107 -19.90 -7.71 18.67
C ARG A 107 -20.40 -9.07 19.18
N THR A 108 -21.67 -9.22 19.50
CA THR A 108 -22.26 -10.49 19.96
C THR A 108 -23.30 -11.03 18.97
N LEU A 109 -23.58 -10.27 17.92
CA LEU A 109 -24.59 -10.62 16.93
C LEU A 109 -24.04 -11.63 15.94
N VAL A 110 -24.73 -12.76 15.80
CA VAL A 110 -24.46 -13.77 14.77
C VAL A 110 -25.37 -13.49 13.58
N ASP A 111 -24.78 -13.18 12.43
CA ASP A 111 -25.52 -12.83 11.22
C ASP A 111 -24.64 -12.96 9.97
N VAL A 112 -25.24 -12.78 8.80
CA VAL A 112 -24.52 -12.63 7.54
C VAL A 112 -23.77 -11.28 7.51
N PRO A 113 -22.46 -11.26 7.20
CA PRO A 113 -21.68 -10.03 7.19
C PRO A 113 -22.16 -9.03 6.12
N GLN A 114 -22.36 -7.78 6.54
CA GLN A 114 -22.73 -6.67 5.64
C GLN A 114 -21.78 -5.47 5.79
N GLN A 115 -20.99 -5.43 6.85
CA GLN A 115 -20.03 -4.37 7.13
C GLN A 115 -18.66 -4.98 7.42
N ALA A 116 -17.62 -4.24 7.09
CA ALA A 116 -16.26 -4.56 7.48
C ALA A 116 -15.51 -3.29 7.92
N ILE A 117 -14.59 -3.48 8.85
CA ILE A 117 -13.75 -2.44 9.43
C ILE A 117 -12.32 -2.82 9.10
N GLN A 118 -11.64 -1.98 8.33
CA GLN A 118 -10.21 -2.10 8.13
C GLN A 118 -9.48 -1.51 9.33
N THR A 119 -8.57 -2.28 9.93
CA THR A 119 -7.55 -1.78 10.86
C THR A 119 -6.19 -1.74 10.16
N ASP A 120 -5.12 -1.44 10.89
CA ASP A 120 -3.77 -1.39 10.32
C ASP A 120 -3.32 -2.74 9.72
N THR A 121 -3.64 -3.85 10.40
CA THR A 121 -3.18 -5.20 10.00
C THR A 121 -4.31 -6.20 9.80
N THR A 122 -5.56 -5.84 10.11
CA THR A 122 -6.68 -6.78 10.03
C THR A 122 -7.92 -6.20 9.36
N LEU A 123 -8.73 -7.09 8.80
CA LEU A 123 -10.12 -6.84 8.43
C LEU A 123 -11.03 -7.46 9.48
N GLN A 124 -11.89 -6.64 10.10
CA GLN A 124 -12.87 -7.08 11.07
C GLN A 124 -14.29 -6.97 10.51
N LEU A 125 -15.05 -8.07 10.54
CA LEU A 125 -16.45 -8.07 10.15
C LEU A 125 -17.35 -7.41 11.20
N GLY A 126 -18.37 -6.71 10.75
CA GLY A 126 -19.38 -6.02 11.56
C GLY A 126 -20.41 -6.94 12.24
N CYS A 127 -20.13 -8.23 12.35
CA CYS A 127 -20.88 -9.23 13.11
C CYS A 127 -19.98 -10.46 13.36
N ILE A 128 -20.50 -11.46 14.08
CA ILE A 128 -19.98 -12.82 14.04
C ILE A 128 -20.60 -13.49 12.81
N PRO A 129 -19.81 -13.96 11.82
CA PRO A 129 -20.39 -14.57 10.63
C PRO A 129 -21.15 -15.85 11.00
N SER A 130 -22.37 -15.98 10.48
CA SER A 130 -23.22 -17.17 10.69
C SER A 130 -22.82 -18.37 9.81
N THR A 131 -22.07 -18.13 8.74
CA THR A 131 -21.67 -19.16 7.76
C THR A 131 -20.22 -18.94 7.31
N ASN A 132 -19.58 -20.02 6.85
CA ASN A 132 -18.30 -19.93 6.16
C ASN A 132 -18.46 -19.21 4.82
N GLY A 133 -17.36 -18.71 4.27
CA GLY A 133 -17.36 -18.06 2.97
C GLY A 133 -15.99 -17.58 2.56
N THR A 134 -15.95 -16.69 1.57
CA THR A 134 -14.74 -16.03 1.09
C THR A 134 -15.00 -14.55 0.97
N ILE A 135 -14.04 -13.73 1.41
CA ILE A 135 -14.03 -12.29 1.16
C ILE A 135 -13.10 -12.03 -0.02
N ALA A 136 -13.63 -11.43 -1.07
CA ALA A 136 -12.86 -10.83 -2.15
C ALA A 136 -12.55 -9.36 -1.82
N LEU A 137 -11.30 -8.94 -2.04
CA LEU A 137 -10.85 -7.58 -1.78
C LEU A 137 -10.32 -6.93 -3.06
N GLU A 138 -10.59 -5.64 -3.21
CA GLU A 138 -9.88 -4.76 -4.13
C GLU A 138 -9.08 -3.76 -3.29
N VAL A 139 -7.76 -3.72 -3.45
CA VAL A 139 -6.86 -3.00 -2.52
C VAL A 139 -5.84 -2.14 -3.26
N TYR A 140 -5.41 -1.06 -2.60
CA TYR A 140 -4.11 -0.46 -2.90
C TYR A 140 -3.05 -1.10 -2.02
N ARG A 141 -1.87 -1.38 -2.59
CA ARG A 141 -0.80 -2.07 -1.86
C ARG A 141 0.61 -1.59 -2.20
N LEU A 142 1.57 -2.04 -1.40
CA LEU A 142 3.00 -2.00 -1.65
C LEU A 142 3.41 -3.12 -2.63
N PRO A 143 4.61 -3.00 -3.24
CA PRO A 143 5.23 -4.11 -3.97
C PRO A 143 5.32 -5.37 -3.11
N ILE A 144 5.07 -6.55 -3.69
CA ILE A 144 5.10 -7.82 -2.93
C ILE A 144 6.53 -8.30 -2.70
N LYS A 145 7.43 -8.03 -3.64
CA LYS A 145 8.82 -8.44 -3.59
C LYS A 145 9.70 -7.21 -3.75
N ASN A 146 10.76 -7.17 -2.95
CA ASN A 146 11.85 -6.24 -3.19
C ASN A 146 12.69 -6.77 -4.36
N ILE A 147 13.34 -5.85 -5.05
CA ILE A 147 14.39 -6.15 -6.00
C ILE A 147 15.63 -6.57 -5.20
N GLU A 148 16.16 -7.77 -5.43
CA GLU A 148 17.20 -8.35 -4.57
C GLU A 148 18.61 -8.22 -5.15
N ASP A 149 18.83 -8.55 -6.43
CA ASP A 149 20.11 -8.25 -7.12
C ASP A 149 20.12 -8.62 -8.62
N SER A 150 18.96 -8.82 -9.26
CA SER A 150 18.94 -9.18 -10.68
C SER A 150 18.94 -7.90 -11.52
N ALA A 151 19.98 -7.71 -12.34
CA ALA A 151 20.07 -6.61 -13.31
C ALA A 151 18.84 -6.49 -14.22
N THR A 152 18.07 -7.58 -14.38
CA THR A 152 16.86 -7.67 -15.21
C THR A 152 15.55 -7.43 -14.46
N GLU A 153 15.58 -7.39 -13.12
CA GLU A 153 14.40 -7.05 -12.32
C GLU A 153 14.04 -5.57 -12.52
N ALA A 154 12.76 -5.27 -12.36
CA ALA A 154 12.23 -3.93 -12.49
C ALA A 154 11.24 -3.69 -11.35
N PRO A 155 11.05 -2.41 -10.95
CA PRO A 155 9.93 -2.04 -10.09
C PRO A 155 8.61 -2.62 -10.62
N GLU A 156 7.74 -3.02 -9.70
CA GLU A 156 6.40 -3.52 -9.98
C GLU A 156 5.47 -2.41 -10.51
N ILE A 157 5.71 -1.15 -10.12
CA ILE A 157 4.96 0.01 -10.61
C ILE A 157 5.15 0.24 -12.13
N SER A 158 4.31 1.09 -12.73
CA SER A 158 4.40 1.39 -14.16
C SER A 158 5.72 2.06 -14.55
N GLY A 159 6.29 1.64 -15.68
CA GLY A 159 7.53 2.14 -16.28
C GLY A 159 7.62 3.67 -16.44
N ILE A 160 6.48 4.35 -16.53
CA ILE A 160 6.40 5.82 -16.63
C ILE A 160 7.02 6.49 -15.38
N HIS A 161 6.90 5.83 -14.22
CA HIS A 161 7.34 6.36 -12.92
C HIS A 161 8.80 6.03 -12.58
N HIS A 162 9.43 5.07 -13.27
CA HIS A 162 10.73 4.51 -12.84
C HIS A 162 11.81 5.58 -12.73
N ARG A 163 11.90 6.49 -13.71
CA ARG A 163 12.89 7.59 -13.70
C ARG A 163 12.82 8.47 -12.45
N HIS A 164 11.63 8.57 -11.84
CA HIS A 164 11.40 9.44 -10.70
C HIS A 164 11.79 8.76 -9.38
N LEU A 165 11.91 7.43 -9.35
CA LEU A 165 12.42 6.70 -8.18
C LEU A 165 13.87 7.08 -7.85
N VAL A 166 14.67 7.39 -8.87
CA VAL A 166 16.07 7.84 -8.70
C VAL A 166 16.15 9.09 -7.83
N GLN A 167 15.14 9.97 -7.84
CA GLN A 167 15.13 11.17 -7.00
C GLN A 167 15.12 10.82 -5.50
N TRP A 168 14.45 9.73 -5.12
CA TRP A 168 14.51 9.25 -3.74
C TRP A 168 15.89 8.68 -3.40
N ALA A 169 16.49 7.92 -4.31
CA ALA A 169 17.85 7.40 -4.13
C ALA A 169 18.88 8.54 -3.98
N LEU A 170 18.77 9.61 -4.77
CA LEU A 170 19.59 10.81 -4.63
C LEU A 170 19.38 11.49 -3.28
N HIS A 171 18.11 11.64 -2.84
CA HIS A 171 17.79 12.17 -1.52
C HIS A 171 18.48 11.37 -0.41
N ARG A 172 18.38 10.04 -0.46
CA ARG A 172 19.01 9.14 0.52
C ARG A 172 20.53 9.20 0.49
N CYS A 173 21.13 9.25 -0.71
CA CYS A 173 22.57 9.38 -0.90
C CYS A 173 23.10 10.67 -0.24
N TYR A 174 22.56 11.84 -0.61
CA TYR A 174 23.01 13.14 -0.10
C TYR A 174 22.66 13.40 1.38
N SER A 175 21.77 12.60 1.97
CA SER A 175 21.41 12.69 3.39
C SER A 175 22.34 11.86 4.30
N ARG A 176 23.23 11.03 3.75
CA ARG A 176 24.18 10.24 4.53
C ARG A 176 25.17 11.15 5.26
N PRO A 177 25.51 10.89 6.54
CA PRO A 177 26.48 11.67 7.29
C PRO A 177 27.93 11.33 6.89
N ASP A 178 28.24 11.48 5.61
CA ASP A 178 29.54 11.23 5.02
C ASP A 178 30.09 12.55 4.48
N ALA A 179 31.34 12.92 4.83
CA ALA A 179 31.88 14.23 4.49
C ALA A 179 32.06 14.45 2.98
N GLU A 180 32.17 13.38 2.18
CA GLU A 180 32.36 13.47 0.72
C GLU A 180 31.03 13.53 -0.03
N ILE A 181 29.93 13.03 0.58
CA ILE A 181 28.63 12.88 -0.08
C ILE A 181 27.57 13.83 0.50
N TYR A 182 27.66 14.21 1.78
CA TYR A 182 26.62 14.97 2.46
C TYR A 182 26.36 16.34 1.81
N ASP A 183 25.16 16.52 1.26
CA ASP A 183 24.69 17.78 0.68
C ASP A 183 23.20 17.97 0.96
N GLN A 184 22.89 18.74 2.00
CA GLN A 184 21.52 19.00 2.43
C GLN A 184 20.68 19.70 1.34
N ASN A 185 21.28 20.58 0.52
CA ASN A 185 20.54 21.31 -0.51
C ASN A 185 20.15 20.39 -1.67
N ARG A 186 21.07 19.53 -2.12
CA ARG A 186 20.76 18.53 -3.16
C ARG A 186 19.78 17.47 -2.65
N ALA A 187 19.93 17.04 -1.40
CA ALA A 187 18.99 16.11 -0.76
C ALA A 187 17.55 16.66 -0.73
N ALA A 188 17.38 17.91 -0.30
CA ALA A 188 16.07 18.57 -0.24
C ALA A 188 15.46 18.79 -1.63
N LYS A 189 16.27 19.14 -2.63
CA LYS A 189 15.81 19.31 -4.02
C LYS A 189 15.32 17.99 -4.61
N ALA A 190 16.05 16.90 -4.38
CA ALA A 190 15.68 15.57 -4.88
C ALA A 190 14.37 15.08 -4.21
N GLU A 191 14.22 15.28 -2.89
CA GLU A 191 12.97 14.98 -2.18
C GLU A 191 11.79 15.82 -2.70
N ALA A 192 12.02 17.10 -2.99
CA ALA A 192 11.00 17.98 -3.53
C ALA A 192 10.54 17.54 -4.93
N GLU A 193 11.44 17.11 -5.80
CA GLU A 193 11.09 16.55 -7.11
C GLU A 193 10.33 15.22 -6.99
N PHE A 194 10.75 14.34 -6.07
CA PHE A 194 10.02 13.11 -5.79
C PHE A 194 8.59 13.41 -5.29
N THR A 195 8.46 14.34 -4.36
CA THR A 195 7.19 14.80 -3.79
C THR A 195 6.32 15.51 -4.83
N ARG A 196 6.91 16.23 -5.79
CA ARG A 196 6.17 16.86 -6.90
C ARG A 196 5.50 15.82 -7.80
N VAL A 197 6.11 14.65 -7.97
CA VAL A 197 5.59 13.57 -8.83
C VAL A 197 4.61 12.69 -8.07
N PHE A 198 4.97 12.23 -6.88
CA PHE A 198 4.19 11.24 -6.14
C PHE A 198 3.26 11.82 -5.07
N GLY A 199 3.41 13.10 -4.74
CA GLY A 199 2.67 13.78 -3.70
C GLY A 199 3.36 13.73 -2.33
N LEU A 200 2.72 14.41 -1.38
CA LEU A 200 3.12 14.44 0.02
C LEU A 200 2.86 13.08 0.67
N ARG A 201 3.74 12.67 1.58
CA ARG A 201 3.51 11.47 2.39
C ARG A 201 2.29 11.69 3.28
N PRO A 202 1.25 10.85 3.16
CA PRO A 202 0.13 10.88 4.09
C PRO A 202 0.62 10.58 5.50
N ASP A 203 0.05 11.27 6.49
CA ASP A 203 0.27 10.93 7.90
C ASP A 203 -0.23 9.50 8.20
N ALA A 204 0.33 8.84 9.20
CA ALA A 204 -0.06 7.49 9.60
C ALA A 204 -1.56 7.41 9.94
N ASP A 205 -2.13 8.49 10.49
CA ASP A 205 -3.55 8.58 10.82
C ASP A 205 -4.47 8.99 9.66
N TYR A 206 -3.93 9.38 8.50
CA TYR A 206 -4.70 9.83 7.33
C TYR A 206 -5.74 8.80 6.87
N ARG A 207 -5.43 7.50 7.02
CA ARG A 207 -6.33 6.40 6.63
C ARG A 207 -7.61 6.36 7.48
N LYS A 208 -7.51 6.63 8.79
CA LYS A 208 -8.68 6.69 9.70
C LYS A 208 -9.61 7.85 9.31
N ALA A 209 -9.03 9.00 8.95
CA ALA A 209 -9.78 10.20 8.58
C ALA A 209 -10.47 10.07 7.21
N THR A 210 -9.83 9.41 6.24
CA THR A 210 -10.39 9.28 4.88
C THR A 210 -11.63 8.38 4.85
N GLN A 211 -11.65 7.30 5.65
CA GLN A 211 -12.83 6.43 5.76
C GLN A 211 -13.97 7.11 6.54
N ALA A 212 -13.67 7.92 7.55
CA ALA A 212 -14.66 8.69 8.31
C ALA A 212 -15.39 9.77 7.46
N THR A 213 -14.78 10.20 6.34
CA THR A 213 -15.28 11.31 5.51
C THR A 213 -15.99 10.85 4.22
N ARG A 214 -16.16 9.54 3.99
CA ARG A 214 -16.84 9.05 2.78
C ARG A 214 -18.31 9.53 2.77
N PRO A 215 -18.77 10.29 1.76
CA PRO A 215 -20.12 10.83 1.74
C PRO A 215 -21.14 9.70 1.86
N GLN A 216 -21.97 9.77 2.89
CA GLN A 216 -23.12 8.90 3.04
C GLN A 216 -24.14 9.29 1.97
N GLY A 217 -24.11 8.60 0.83
CA GLY A 217 -25.21 8.65 -0.11
C GLY A 217 -26.42 8.02 0.57
N ASN A 218 -27.34 8.83 1.10
CA ASN A 218 -28.69 8.36 1.41
C ASN A 218 -29.29 7.84 0.10
N LYS A 219 -29.30 6.52 -0.11
CA LYS A 219 -30.22 5.93 -1.09
C LYS A 219 -31.62 6.22 -0.58
N ALA A 220 -32.30 7.19 -1.19
CA ALA A 220 -33.72 7.37 -1.02
C ALA A 220 -34.39 6.09 -1.53
N CYS A 221 -34.84 5.24 -0.61
CA CYS A 221 -35.73 4.13 -0.91
C CYS A 221 -37.09 4.75 -1.25
N TRP A 222 -37.47 4.70 -2.53
CA TRP A 222 -38.85 4.96 -2.96
C TRP A 222 -39.63 3.64 -2.96
#